data_AF-A0A9J6GYI3-F1
#
_entry.id   AF-A0A9J6GYI3-F1
#
_cell.length_a   1.000
_cell.length_b   1.000
_cell.length_c   1.000
_cell.angle_alpha   90.00
_cell.angle_beta   90.00
_cell.angle_gamma   90.00
#
_symmetry.space_group_name_H-M   'P 1'
#
loop_
_entity.id
_entity.type
_entity.pdbx_description
1 polymer ?
#
loop_
_entity_poly.entity_id
_entity_poly.type
_entity_poly.pdbx_seq_one_letter_code
_entity_poly.pdbx_strand_id
1 'polypeptide(L)'
;MVDALDQSIGSLMEALEAASMLEDTVLVFSSDNGATLFSLGGNWPLRGLKGSLWEGAIRAAGFVWSPRLENRGRVSQQLMHISDWLPTLYSSAGE
;
A
#
# COMPACT_ATOMS: atom_id res chain seq x y z
N MET A 1 9.07 -15.13 0.86
CA MET A 1 9.31 -13.68 1.06
C MET A 1 8.01 -12.92 1.22
N VAL A 2 7.11 -12.93 0.24
CA VAL A 2 5.79 -12.25 0.37
C VAL A 2 4.97 -12.79 1.55
N ASP A 3 4.95 -14.10 1.75
CA ASP A 3 4.30 -14.73 2.91
C ASP A 3 4.86 -14.24 4.26
N ALA A 4 6.19 -14.10 4.37
CA ALA A 4 6.80 -13.57 5.60
C ALA A 4 6.49 -12.08 5.82
N LEU A 5 6.34 -11.29 4.74
CA LEU A 5 5.89 -9.91 4.82
C LEU A 5 4.45 -9.84 5.32
N ASP A 6 3.57 -10.69 4.80
CA ASP A 6 2.17 -10.79 5.23
C ASP A 6 2.06 -11.13 6.73
N GLN A 7 2.80 -12.16 7.18
CA GLN A 7 2.89 -12.51 8.61
C GLN A 7 3.41 -11.35 9.46
N SER A 8 4.40 -10.60 8.97
CA SER A 8 4.96 -9.45 9.69
C SER A 8 3.95 -8.30 9.82
N ILE A 9 3.12 -8.08 8.80
CA ILE A 9 2.00 -7.12 8.86
C ILE A 9 0.96 -7.61 9.87
N GLY A 10 0.64 -8.92 9.89
CA GLY A 10 -0.23 -9.51 10.92
C GLY A 10 0.27 -9.22 12.34
N SER A 11 1.54 -9.51 12.62
CA SER A 11 2.14 -9.22 13.93
C SER A 11 2.17 -7.71 14.28
N LEU A 12 2.36 -6.84 13.29
CA LEU A 12 2.26 -5.39 13.49
C LEU A 12 0.85 -4.98 13.92
N MET A 13 -0.18 -5.52 13.25
CA MET A 13 -1.58 -5.23 13.56
C MET A 13 -1.95 -5.72 14.97
N GLU A 14 -1.53 -6.93 15.35
CA GLU A 14 -1.70 -7.48 16.70
C GLU A 14 -1.02 -6.60 17.77
N ALA A 15 0.19 -6.11 17.49
CA ALA A 15 0.92 -5.24 18.41
C ALA A 15 0.23 -3.88 18.58
N LEU A 16 -0.29 -3.29 17.50
CA LEU A 16 -1.07 -2.04 17.55
C LEU A 16 -2.38 -2.21 18.32
N GLU A 17 -3.04 -3.37 18.18
CA GLU A 17 -4.25 -3.70 18.95
C GLU A 17 -3.93 -3.84 20.44
N ALA A 18 -2.90 -4.60 20.79
CA ALA A 18 -2.45 -4.78 22.17
C ALA A 18 -2.04 -3.46 22.83
N ALA A 19 -1.50 -2.52 22.05
CA ALA A 19 -1.16 -1.17 22.50
C ALA A 19 -2.35 -0.19 22.53
N SER A 20 -3.57 -0.62 22.17
CA SER A 20 -4.76 0.24 22.03
C SER A 20 -4.56 1.41 21.05
N MET A 21 -3.67 1.26 20.06
CA MET A 21 -3.38 2.26 19.05
C MET A 21 -4.13 2.01 17.73
N LEU A 22 -4.64 0.80 17.53
CA LEU A 22 -5.19 0.36 16.26
C LEU A 22 -6.40 1.20 15.78
N GLU A 23 -7.26 1.64 16.70
CA GLU A 23 -8.46 2.43 16.40
C GLU A 23 -8.15 3.81 15.81
N ASP A 24 -6.98 4.38 16.12
CA ASP A 24 -6.51 5.66 15.60
C ASP A 24 -5.29 5.52 14.67
N THR A 25 -5.22 4.40 13.94
CA THR A 25 -4.15 4.13 12.98
C THR A 25 -4.66 4.25 11.54
N VAL A 26 -3.84 4.89 10.69
CA VAL A 26 -3.95 4.81 9.23
C VAL A 26 -2.77 3.98 8.71
N LEU A 27 -3.07 2.77 8.23
CA LEU A 27 -2.09 1.90 7.59
C LEU A 27 -2.12 2.13 6.07
N VAL A 28 -0.97 2.50 5.51
CA VAL A 28 -0.75 2.57 4.06
C VAL A 28 0.18 1.44 3.65
N PHE A 29 -0.27 0.58 2.74
CA PHE A 29 0.58 -0.38 2.07
C PHE A 29 0.78 0.08 0.62
N SER A 30 2.02 0.10 0.15
CA SER A 30 2.36 0.45 -1.24
C SER A 30 3.67 -0.23 -1.64
N SER A 31 3.75 -0.73 -2.87
CA SER A 31 5.03 -1.07 -3.50
C SER A 31 5.73 0.20 -4.01
N ASP A 32 7.07 0.18 -4.09
CA ASP A 32 7.88 1.28 -4.61
C ASP A 32 7.86 1.35 -6.15
N ASN A 33 7.79 0.18 -6.78
CA ASN A 33 7.72 -0.04 -8.21
C ASN A 33 7.15 -1.44 -8.48
N GLY A 34 6.94 -1.74 -9.76
CA GLY A 34 6.58 -3.08 -10.22
C GLY A 34 7.70 -4.12 -10.08
N ALA A 35 7.38 -5.37 -10.41
CA ALA A 35 8.31 -6.49 -10.34
C ALA A 35 9.50 -6.31 -11.30
N THR A 36 10.65 -6.85 -10.89
CA THR A 36 11.90 -6.85 -11.68
C THR A 36 12.09 -8.17 -12.41
N LEU A 37 12.86 -8.15 -13.51
CA LEU A 37 13.28 -9.33 -14.27
C LEU A 37 13.96 -10.41 -13.40
N PHE A 38 14.63 -9.99 -12.33
CA PHE A 38 15.39 -10.87 -11.45
C PHE A 38 14.59 -11.38 -10.25
N SER A 39 13.29 -11.07 -10.17
CA SER A 39 12.42 -11.51 -9.10
C SER A 39 11.43 -12.57 -9.58
N LEU A 40 10.98 -13.42 -8.66
CA LEU A 40 9.85 -14.33 -8.89
C LEU A 40 8.48 -13.61 -8.84
N GLY A 41 8.47 -12.28 -8.83
CA GLY A 41 7.25 -11.47 -8.89
C GLY A 41 6.70 -11.37 -10.31
N GLY A 42 5.45 -10.97 -10.46
CA GLY A 42 4.79 -10.82 -11.75
C GLY A 42 3.94 -9.56 -11.82
N ASN A 43 3.92 -8.94 -13.00
CA ASN A 43 3.12 -7.74 -13.28
C ASN A 43 1.89 -8.05 -14.15
N TRP A 44 1.62 -9.31 -14.48
CA TRP A 44 0.48 -9.69 -15.32
C TRP A 44 -0.84 -9.13 -14.73
N PRO A 45 -1.72 -8.52 -15.52
CA PRO A 45 -1.74 -8.43 -16.99
C PRO A 45 -1.02 -7.21 -17.59
N LEU A 46 -0.30 -6.44 -16.77
CA LEU A 46 0.31 -5.18 -17.16
C LEU A 46 1.62 -5.39 -17.93
N ARG A 47 1.86 -4.52 -18.92
CA ARG A 47 3.07 -4.54 -19.74
C ARG A 47 4.26 -4.01 -18.96
N GLY A 48 5.42 -4.64 -19.11
CA GLY A 48 6.71 -4.12 -18.65
C GLY A 48 7.08 -4.48 -17.20
N LEU A 49 8.30 -4.12 -16.84
CA LEU A 49 8.97 -4.50 -15.60
C LEU A 49 9.73 -3.28 -15.04
N LYS A 50 10.18 -3.37 -13.77
CA LYS A 50 10.97 -2.33 -13.08
C LYS A 50 12.02 -1.72 -14.02
N GLY A 51 12.08 -0.39 -14.04
CA GLY A 51 12.98 0.39 -14.89
C GLY A 51 12.39 0.82 -16.24
N SER A 52 11.19 0.35 -16.59
CA SER A 52 10.43 0.88 -17.73
C SER A 52 9.36 1.89 -17.30
N LEU A 53 8.76 2.59 -18.26
CA LEU A 53 7.60 3.49 -18.04
C LEU A 53 6.27 2.83 -18.40
N TRP A 54 6.26 1.53 -18.64
CA TRP A 54 5.02 0.79 -18.89
C TRP A 54 4.30 0.51 -17.57
N GLU A 55 2.98 0.32 -17.63
CA GLU A 55 2.11 0.09 -16.48
C GLU A 55 2.66 -0.92 -15.47
N GLY A 56 3.21 -2.05 -15.92
CA GLY A 56 3.75 -3.06 -15.03
C GLY A 56 4.90 -2.58 -14.16
N ALA A 57 5.58 -1.49 -14.52
CA ALA A 57 6.68 -0.92 -13.76
C ALA A 57 6.25 0.20 -12.78
N ILE A 58 5.22 0.98 -13.15
CA ILE A 58 4.82 2.21 -12.42
C ILE A 58 3.47 2.09 -11.72
N ARG A 59 2.61 1.15 -12.12
CA ARG A 59 1.34 0.86 -11.47
C ARG A 59 1.56 -0.21 -10.41
N ALA A 60 1.65 0.23 -9.16
CA ALA A 60 1.95 -0.60 -8.00
C ALA A 60 0.69 -1.10 -7.28
N ALA A 61 0.85 -2.22 -6.56
CA ALA A 61 -0.13 -2.64 -5.56
C ALA A 61 -0.09 -1.67 -4.37
N GLY A 62 -1.27 -1.27 -3.90
CA GLY A 62 -1.39 -0.46 -2.70
C GLY A 62 -2.82 -0.46 -2.16
N PHE A 63 -2.94 -0.21 -0.87
CA PHE A 63 -4.22 -0.03 -0.18
C PHE A 63 -4.06 0.87 1.04
N VAL A 64 -5.19 1.39 1.53
CA VAL A 64 -5.29 2.09 2.81
C VAL A 64 -6.25 1.33 3.69
N TRP A 65 -5.86 1.12 4.94
CA TRP A 65 -6.70 0.53 5.97
C TRP A 65 -6.73 1.45 7.18
N SER A 66 -7.92 1.68 7.73
CA SER A 66 -8.10 2.37 9.00
C SER A 66 -9.52 2.16 9.53
N PRO A 67 -9.71 2.07 10.86
CA PRO A 67 -11.03 2.15 11.46
C PRO A 67 -11.72 3.50 11.26
N ARG A 68 -10.97 4.54 10.87
CA ARG A 68 -11.55 5.88 10.66
C ARG A 68 -12.10 6.11 9.26
N LEU A 69 -11.93 5.16 8.33
CA LEU A 69 -12.53 5.23 7.00
C LEU A 69 -14.02 4.86 7.07
N GLU A 70 -14.88 5.73 6.54
CA GLU A 70 -16.33 5.52 6.50
C GLU A 70 -16.72 4.41 5.51
N ASN A 71 -16.14 4.44 4.30
CA ASN A 71 -16.48 3.52 3.21
C ASN A 71 -15.40 2.44 3.05
N ARG A 72 -15.38 1.46 3.97
CA ARG A 72 -14.43 0.34 3.96
C ARG A 72 -14.83 -0.77 2.99
N GLY A 73 -13.88 -1.61 2.58
CA GLY A 73 -14.14 -2.74 1.68
C GLY A 73 -14.47 -2.34 0.23
N ARG A 74 -14.03 -1.15 -0.20
CA ARG A 74 -14.24 -0.64 -1.56
C ARG A 74 -12.96 -0.64 -2.38
N VAL A 75 -13.12 -0.64 -3.70
CA VAL A 75 -12.05 -0.33 -4.66
C VAL A 75 -12.22 1.12 -5.12
N SER A 76 -11.16 1.93 -4.98
CA SER A 76 -11.10 3.25 -5.60
C SER A 76 -10.53 3.14 -7.01
N GLN A 77 -11.22 3.70 -8.02
CA GLN A 77 -10.72 3.80 -9.39
C GLN A 77 -10.17 5.20 -9.71
N GLN A 78 -10.06 6.08 -8.71
CA GLN A 78 -9.48 7.41 -8.88
C GLN A 78 -7.99 7.31 -9.15
N LEU A 79 -7.47 8.22 -9.97
CA LEU A 79 -6.04 8.36 -10.18
C LEU A 79 -5.38 8.84 -8.89
N MET A 80 -4.26 8.22 -8.55
CA MET A 80 -3.45 8.55 -7.39
C MET A 80 -1.99 8.25 -7.71
N HIS A 81 -1.08 9.05 -7.17
CA HIS A 81 0.36 8.90 -7.32
C HIS A 81 1.05 8.91 -5.95
N ILE A 82 2.24 8.31 -5.85
CA ILE A 82 2.99 8.22 -4.57
C ILE A 82 3.30 9.60 -3.95
N SER A 83 3.37 10.65 -4.77
CA SER A 83 3.55 12.04 -4.31
C SER A 83 2.36 12.57 -3.51
N ASP A 84 1.18 11.99 -3.70
CA ASP A 84 -0.05 12.44 -3.03
C ASP A 84 -0.06 12.03 -1.56
N TRP A 85 0.77 11.05 -1.16
CA TRP A 85 0.86 10.63 0.24
C TRP A 85 1.31 11.75 1.16
N LEU A 86 2.31 12.55 0.78
CA LEU A 86 2.81 13.62 1.64
C LEU A 86 1.71 14.63 2.02
N PRO A 87 1.01 15.28 1.08
CA PRO A 87 -0.05 16.22 1.44
C PRO A 87 -1.25 15.51 2.10
N THR A 88 -1.55 14.26 1.74
CA THR A 88 -2.67 13.51 2.34
C THR A 88 -2.42 13.19 3.81
N LEU A 89 -1.22 12.69 4.14
CA LEU A 89 -0.84 12.36 5.52
C LEU A 89 -0.62 13.61 6.36
N TYR A 90 -0.08 14.68 5.77
CA TYR A 90 0.04 15.98 6.43
C TYR A 90 -1.35 16.52 6.82
N SER A 91 -2.30 16.50 5.89
CA SER A 91 -3.69 16.88 6.18
C SER A 91 -4.37 15.99 7.21
N SER A 92 -4.10 14.68 7.18
CA SER A 92 -4.65 13.74 8.16
C SER A 92 -4.08 13.96 9.57
N ALA A 93 -2.88 14.51 9.69
CA ALA A 93 -2.25 14.87 10.96
C ALA A 93 -2.77 16.21 11.53
N GLY A 94 -3.65 16.92 10.82
CA GLY A 94 -4.33 18.13 11.29
C GLY A 94 -3.80 19.45 10.72
N GLU A 95 -3.02 19.42 9.64
CA GLU A 95 -2.40 20.61 9.01
C GLU A 95 -2.92 20.93 7.59
#